data_AF-A0A9N9C085-F1
#
_entry.id   AF-A0A9N9C085-F1
#
_cell.length_a   1.000
_cell.length_b   1.000
_cell.length_c   1.000
_cell.angle_alpha   90.00
_cell.angle_beta   90.00
_cell.angle_gamma   90.00
#
_symmetry.space_group_name_H-M   'P 1'
#
loop_
_entity.id
_entity.type
_entity.pdbx_description
1 polymer ?
#
loop_
_entity_poly.entity_id
_entity_poly.type
_entity_poly.pdbx_seq_one_letter_code
_entity_poly.pdbx_strand_id
1 'polypeptide(L)'
;MSLIAWQTVFCFFIPLTLASVVDDSYSSYEDAYDALLNVFFPIIFVVLLNVSGRPGPTKNVILPLLDDILYNTVTWAIPLIVSFSYNDLLSIRIFSIINMSLHVLCAAIALIRHKLVSDVINYVHSLTDRGWLVNQHLDAYIWTGTSFFLICFPVMAIPVFWIDYITNNQEFDSIALLFIVLFGILSASTILVIPAITKLRKRTAVIFFVIWFYSPNFLQTILILLKWPINFYFVKAFVFVLMVSLTRSVSYFTDNAPPRFLATSTTTVQVVISEIVKKHYGYEEKSVSGIQNQMNEVQNLLDELQRQLDKLQSKINETR
;
A
#
# COMPACT_ATOMS: atom_id res chain seq x y z
N MET A 1 9.40 -22.36 3.21
CA MET A 1 9.38 -21.00 3.78
C MET A 1 10.14 -21.08 5.08
N SER A 2 11.37 -20.54 5.15
CA SER A 2 12.27 -20.85 6.27
C SER A 2 11.82 -20.15 7.55
N LEU A 3 11.92 -20.87 8.67
CA LEU A 3 11.79 -20.40 10.05
C LEU A 3 12.49 -19.04 10.28
N ILE A 4 13.55 -18.79 9.51
CA ILE A 4 14.37 -17.58 9.48
C ILE A 4 13.56 -16.33 9.12
N ALA A 5 12.65 -16.38 8.14
CA ALA A 5 11.86 -15.21 7.75
C ALA A 5 10.85 -14.81 8.84
N TRP A 6 10.25 -15.81 9.51
CA TRP A 6 9.43 -15.58 10.69
C TRP A 6 10.25 -15.05 11.85
N GLN A 7 11.45 -15.59 12.07
CA GLN A 7 12.39 -15.08 13.08
C GLN A 7 12.83 -13.65 12.78
N THR A 8 13.04 -13.24 11.52
CA THR A 8 13.43 -11.86 11.20
C THR A 8 12.30 -10.86 11.46
N VAL A 9 11.05 -11.21 11.13
CA VAL A 9 9.88 -10.37 11.45
C VAL A 9 9.62 -10.33 12.96
N PHE A 10 9.72 -11.47 13.66
CA PHE A 10 9.60 -11.50 15.13
C PHE A 10 10.74 -10.77 15.83
N CYS A 11 11.98 -10.87 15.35
CA CYS A 11 13.14 -10.15 15.87
C CYS A 11 13.04 -8.63 15.68
N PHE A 12 12.15 -8.15 14.82
CA PHE A 12 11.81 -6.74 14.71
C PHE A 12 10.97 -6.25 15.91
N PHE A 13 10.15 -7.14 16.47
CA PHE A 13 9.28 -6.86 17.62
C PHE A 13 9.94 -7.18 18.97
N ILE A 14 10.96 -8.06 19.01
CA ILE A 14 11.65 -8.44 20.26
C ILE A 14 12.32 -7.23 20.97
N PRO A 15 12.99 -6.28 20.29
CA PRO A 15 13.48 -5.05 20.92
C PRO A 15 12.35 -4.13 21.36
N LEU A 16 11.22 -4.13 20.63
CA LEU A 16 10.03 -3.31 20.89
C LEU A 16 9.31 -3.74 22.19
N THR A 17 9.40 -5.02 22.57
CA THR A 17 8.80 -5.57 23.80
C THR A 17 9.62 -5.38 25.07
N LEU A 18 10.89 -4.93 24.96
CA LEU A 18 11.81 -4.81 26.09
C LEU A 18 12.00 -3.37 26.60
N ALA A 19 11.60 -2.36 25.82
CA ALA A 19 11.65 -0.95 26.23
C ALA A 19 10.31 -0.52 26.84
N SER A 20 10.32 0.22 27.96
CA SER A 20 9.10 0.84 28.46
C SER A 20 8.65 1.93 27.48
N VAL A 21 7.37 1.92 27.11
CA VAL A 21 6.80 2.89 26.16
C VAL A 21 6.67 4.28 26.78
N VAL A 22 6.70 4.36 28.12
CA VAL A 22 6.69 5.58 28.94
C VAL A 22 8.02 5.64 29.71
N ASP A 23 8.68 6.79 29.77
CA ASP A 23 9.97 6.99 30.46
C ASP A 23 9.88 8.10 31.52
N ASP A 24 10.01 7.69 32.80
CA ASP A 24 10.06 8.60 33.95
C ASP A 24 11.47 8.69 34.60
N SER A 25 12.48 7.93 34.12
CA SER A 25 13.83 7.91 34.69
C SER A 25 14.86 7.19 33.79
N TYR A 26 15.55 7.96 32.97
CA TYR A 26 16.59 7.57 32.01
C TYR A 26 17.76 6.68 32.53
N SER A 27 18.15 5.61 31.80
CA SER A 27 19.51 5.00 31.86
C SER A 27 19.86 4.04 30.69
N SER A 28 21.15 4.00 30.30
CA SER A 28 21.99 3.11 29.43
C SER A 28 21.44 2.24 28.28
N TYR A 29 20.15 1.95 28.17
CA TYR A 29 19.56 1.20 27.07
C TYR A 29 19.36 2.02 25.79
N GLU A 30 19.43 3.35 25.91
CA GLU A 30 19.39 4.31 24.80
C GLU A 30 20.45 4.03 23.73
N ASP A 31 21.71 3.82 24.13
CA ASP A 31 22.82 3.62 23.18
C ASP A 31 22.67 2.31 22.39
N ALA A 32 22.14 1.25 23.02
CA ALA A 32 21.89 -0.01 22.36
C ALA A 32 20.74 0.09 21.36
N TYR A 33 19.66 0.80 21.71
CA TYR A 33 18.51 0.96 20.83
C TYR A 33 18.83 1.94 19.69
N ASP A 34 19.53 3.03 19.95
CA ASP A 34 19.95 3.97 18.92
C ASP A 34 20.99 3.33 17.99
N ALA A 35 21.90 2.50 18.51
CA ALA A 35 22.78 1.68 17.68
C ALA A 35 22.00 0.67 16.84
N LEU A 36 21.01 -0.02 17.41
CA LEU A 36 20.15 -0.96 16.67
C LEU A 36 19.38 -0.24 15.57
N LEU A 37 18.73 0.89 15.86
CA LEU A 37 18.01 1.67 14.85
C LEU A 37 18.94 2.23 13.78
N ASN A 38 20.06 2.82 14.17
CA ASN A 38 21.00 3.42 13.23
C ASN A 38 21.74 2.37 12.39
N VAL A 39 21.85 1.11 12.85
CA VAL A 39 22.41 -0.01 12.07
C VAL A 39 21.34 -0.70 11.22
N PHE A 40 20.18 -1.01 11.79
CA PHE A 40 19.13 -1.73 11.09
C PHE A 40 18.41 -0.84 10.07
N PHE A 41 18.19 0.46 10.33
CA PHE A 41 17.49 1.31 9.36
C PHE A 41 18.19 1.40 8.02
N PRO A 42 19.50 1.67 7.92
CA PRO A 42 20.20 1.66 6.64
C PRO A 42 20.22 0.28 6.00
N ILE A 43 20.39 -0.80 6.78
CA ILE A 43 20.39 -2.17 6.24
C ILE A 43 19.02 -2.53 5.68
N ILE A 44 17.95 -2.19 6.37
CA ILE A 44 16.57 -2.38 5.93
C ILE A 44 16.29 -1.49 4.73
N PHE A 45 16.74 -0.24 4.72
CA PHE A 45 16.65 0.67 3.58
C PHE A 45 17.36 0.08 2.37
N VAL A 46 18.56 -0.47 2.54
CA VAL A 46 19.29 -1.20 1.49
C VAL A 46 18.57 -2.47 1.11
N VAL A 47 18.02 -3.29 2.00
CA VAL A 47 17.30 -4.52 1.60
C VAL A 47 15.95 -4.21 0.92
N LEU A 48 15.28 -3.14 1.33
CA LEU A 48 14.01 -2.67 0.78
C LEU A 48 14.15 -1.95 -0.55
N LEU A 49 15.25 -1.21 -0.76
CA LEU A 49 15.48 -0.36 -1.93
C LEU A 49 16.60 -0.88 -2.84
N ASN A 50 17.50 -1.74 -2.37
CA ASN A 50 18.46 -2.47 -3.20
C ASN A 50 17.76 -3.66 -3.87
N VAL A 51 16.89 -3.27 -4.77
CA VAL A 51 16.29 -4.08 -5.82
C VAL A 51 17.40 -4.37 -6.82
N SER A 52 18.39 -5.21 -6.46
CA SER A 52 19.23 -5.81 -7.50
C SER A 52 18.29 -6.43 -8.54
N GLY A 53 18.43 -5.97 -9.79
CA GLY A 53 17.39 -5.97 -10.83
C GLY A 53 17.02 -7.33 -11.40
N ARG A 54 17.18 -8.43 -10.65
CA ARG A 54 16.78 -9.77 -11.08
C ARG A 54 15.52 -10.21 -10.30
N PRO A 55 14.37 -10.37 -10.98
CA PRO A 55 13.16 -10.88 -10.35
C PRO A 55 13.39 -12.33 -9.89
N GLY A 56 13.17 -12.59 -8.61
CA GLY A 56 13.28 -13.92 -8.01
C GLY A 56 11.95 -14.34 -7.35
N PRO A 57 11.64 -15.65 -7.28
CA PRO A 57 10.37 -16.15 -6.73
C PRO A 57 10.10 -15.63 -5.30
N THR A 58 11.15 -15.57 -4.48
CA THR A 58 11.08 -15.09 -3.10
C THR A 58 10.76 -13.60 -3.02
N LYS A 59 11.38 -12.78 -3.89
CA LYS A 59 11.19 -11.32 -3.92
C LYS A 59 9.76 -10.96 -4.30
N ASN A 60 9.17 -11.73 -5.21
CA ASN A 60 7.79 -11.55 -5.68
C ASN A 60 6.73 -11.82 -4.59
N VAL A 61 7.10 -12.48 -3.50
CA VAL A 61 6.20 -12.78 -2.37
C VAL A 61 6.52 -11.93 -1.15
N ILE A 62 7.81 -11.82 -0.79
CA ILE A 62 8.23 -11.12 0.44
C ILE A 62 7.98 -9.61 0.35
N LEU A 63 8.28 -8.97 -0.78
CA LEU A 63 8.12 -7.52 -0.88
C LEU A 63 6.64 -7.07 -0.77
N PRO A 64 5.68 -7.68 -1.49
CA PRO A 64 4.27 -7.37 -1.31
C PRO A 64 3.72 -7.67 0.08
N LEU A 65 4.24 -8.72 0.74
CA LEU A 65 3.85 -9.05 2.11
C LEU A 65 4.36 -7.99 3.09
N LEU A 66 5.57 -7.50 2.87
CA LEU A 66 6.14 -6.42 3.66
C LEU A 66 5.41 -5.09 3.44
N ASP A 67 4.96 -4.80 2.22
CA ASP A 67 4.08 -3.66 1.93
C ASP A 67 2.80 -3.71 2.78
N ASP A 68 2.17 -4.88 2.83
CA ASP A 68 0.95 -5.14 3.60
C ASP A 68 1.19 -4.98 5.11
N ILE A 69 2.32 -5.51 5.62
CA ILE A 69 2.73 -5.35 7.02
C ILE A 69 2.99 -3.88 7.37
N LEU A 70 3.72 -3.14 6.52
CA LEU A 70 4.03 -1.73 6.76
C LEU A 70 2.76 -0.88 6.79
N TYR A 71 1.86 -1.07 5.83
CA TYR A 71 0.57 -0.38 5.80
C TYR A 71 -0.28 -0.69 7.04
N ASN A 72 -0.38 -1.96 7.42
CA ASN A 72 -1.12 -2.39 8.61
C ASN A 72 -0.49 -1.88 9.91
N THR A 73 0.83 -1.74 9.95
CA THR A 73 1.54 -1.17 11.10
C THR A 73 1.14 0.29 11.34
N VAL A 74 1.10 1.09 10.27
CA VAL A 74 0.64 2.49 10.32
C VAL A 74 -0.86 2.57 10.67
N THR A 75 -1.67 1.67 10.10
CA THR A 75 -3.13 1.77 10.17
C THR A 75 -3.69 1.40 11.55
N TRP A 76 -3.19 0.34 12.18
CA TRP A 76 -3.73 -0.13 13.45
C TRP A 76 -2.67 -0.51 14.48
N ALA A 77 -1.47 -0.95 14.11
CA ALA A 77 -0.51 -1.41 15.11
C ALA A 77 0.04 -0.26 15.97
N ILE A 78 0.37 0.88 15.36
CA ILE A 78 0.79 2.09 16.09
C ILE A 78 -0.30 2.55 17.09
N PRO A 79 -1.55 2.79 16.66
CA PRO A 79 -2.65 3.10 17.58
C PRO A 79 -2.83 2.07 18.70
N LEU A 80 -2.72 0.79 18.37
CA LEU A 80 -2.88 -0.30 19.33
C LEU A 80 -1.78 -0.27 20.39
N ILE A 81 -0.51 -0.21 19.98
CA ILE A 81 0.64 -0.14 20.87
C ILE A 81 0.49 1.03 21.83
N VAL A 82 0.16 2.22 21.32
CA VAL A 82 -0.04 3.41 22.15
C VAL A 82 -1.20 3.21 23.12
N SER A 83 -2.34 2.68 22.67
CA SER A 83 -3.49 2.44 23.54
C SER A 83 -3.27 1.41 24.67
N PHE A 84 -2.28 0.52 24.51
CA PHE A 84 -1.86 -0.41 25.57
C PHE A 84 -0.81 0.17 26.49
N SER A 85 -0.11 1.21 26.05
CA SER A 85 0.95 1.86 26.80
C SER A 85 0.41 2.88 27.82
N TYR A 86 -0.78 3.41 27.58
CA TYR A 86 -1.48 4.32 28.49
C TYR A 86 -2.77 3.67 29.02
N ASN A 87 -3.04 3.85 30.31
CA ASN A 87 -4.12 3.15 31.01
C ASN A 87 -5.52 3.73 30.72
N ASP A 88 -5.59 4.98 30.29
CA ASP A 88 -6.80 5.78 30.09
C ASP A 88 -7.32 5.76 28.64
N LEU A 89 -6.69 5.00 27.73
CA LEU A 89 -7.01 4.98 26.30
C LEU A 89 -7.92 3.82 25.88
N LEU A 90 -8.92 3.49 26.68
CA LEU A 90 -9.83 2.35 26.40
C LEU A 90 -10.53 2.48 25.04
N SER A 91 -11.02 3.67 24.70
CA SER A 91 -11.71 3.93 23.42
C SER A 91 -10.79 3.70 22.22
N ILE A 92 -9.54 4.18 22.29
CA ILE A 92 -8.53 3.95 21.24
C ILE A 92 -8.18 2.47 21.15
N ARG A 93 -8.11 1.77 22.28
CA ARG A 93 -7.83 0.32 22.33
C ARG A 93 -8.91 -0.48 21.62
N ILE A 94 -10.19 -0.23 21.95
CA ILE A 94 -11.32 -0.91 21.32
C ILE A 94 -11.34 -0.62 19.82
N PHE A 95 -11.20 0.66 19.43
CA PHE A 95 -11.17 1.06 18.02
C PHE A 95 -10.03 0.36 17.26
N SER A 96 -8.82 0.33 17.83
CA SER A 96 -7.65 -0.28 17.21
C SER A 96 -7.78 -1.80 17.06
N ILE A 97 -8.40 -2.50 18.01
CA ILE A 97 -8.65 -3.96 17.92
C ILE A 97 -9.66 -4.27 16.81
N ILE A 98 -10.74 -3.48 16.72
CA ILE A 98 -11.75 -3.63 15.66
C ILE A 98 -11.09 -3.37 14.30
N ASN A 99 -10.34 -2.27 14.18
CA ASN A 99 -9.64 -1.90 12.95
C ASN A 99 -8.62 -2.97 12.54
N MET A 100 -7.82 -3.46 13.48
CA MET A 100 -6.90 -4.58 13.28
C MET A 100 -7.63 -5.80 12.71
N SER A 101 -8.73 -6.21 13.34
CA SER A 101 -9.47 -7.42 12.94
C SER A 101 -9.98 -7.33 11.50
N LEU A 102 -10.50 -6.17 11.12
CA LEU A 102 -11.01 -5.92 9.77
C LEU A 102 -9.87 -5.91 8.72
N HIS A 103 -8.75 -5.28 9.03
CA HIS A 103 -7.58 -5.24 8.15
C HIS A 103 -6.91 -6.60 8.00
N VAL A 104 -6.76 -7.35 9.10
CA VAL A 104 -6.23 -8.73 9.08
C VAL A 104 -7.15 -9.65 8.27
N LEU A 105 -8.47 -9.47 8.35
CA LEU A 105 -9.40 -10.21 7.50
C LEU A 105 -9.19 -9.92 6.01
N CYS A 106 -9.01 -8.65 5.64
CA CYS A 106 -8.70 -8.25 4.26
C CYS A 106 -7.38 -8.87 3.77
N ALA A 107 -6.33 -8.83 4.59
CA ALA A 107 -5.04 -9.44 4.28
C ALA A 107 -5.18 -10.96 4.12
N ALA A 108 -5.87 -11.64 5.05
CA ALA A 108 -6.07 -13.08 5.00
C ALA A 108 -6.85 -13.51 3.75
N ILE A 109 -7.93 -12.81 3.41
CA ILE A 109 -8.70 -13.06 2.18
C ILE A 109 -7.79 -12.93 0.96
N ALA A 110 -7.01 -11.85 0.85
CA ALA A 110 -6.10 -11.64 -0.28
C ALA A 110 -5.05 -12.77 -0.40
N LEU A 111 -4.43 -13.15 0.72
CA LEU A 111 -3.39 -14.18 0.76
C LEU A 111 -3.92 -15.56 0.38
N ILE A 112 -5.11 -15.95 0.86
CA ILE A 112 -5.74 -17.25 0.55
C ILE A 112 -5.97 -17.42 -0.96
N ARG A 113 -6.22 -16.34 -1.70
CA ARG A 113 -6.45 -16.41 -3.16
C ARG A 113 -5.18 -16.69 -3.96
N HIS A 114 -3.99 -16.43 -3.40
CA HIS A 114 -2.69 -16.63 -4.06
C HIS A 114 -2.62 -16.07 -5.49
N LYS A 115 -3.26 -14.93 -5.76
CA LYS A 115 -3.26 -14.29 -7.08
C LYS A 115 -2.05 -13.39 -7.26
N LEU A 116 -1.70 -13.13 -8.53
CA LEU A 116 -0.64 -12.21 -8.88
C LEU A 116 -1.21 -10.82 -9.21
N VAL A 117 -0.34 -9.81 -9.18
CA VAL A 117 -0.65 -8.46 -9.62
C VAL A 117 -1.19 -8.44 -11.05
N SER A 118 -0.64 -9.25 -11.95
CA SER A 118 -1.15 -9.41 -13.32
C SER A 118 -2.62 -9.83 -13.38
N ASP A 119 -3.06 -10.71 -12.47
CA ASP A 119 -4.46 -11.11 -12.39
C ASP A 119 -5.33 -9.90 -12.01
N VAL A 120 -4.89 -9.11 -11.02
CA VAL A 120 -5.58 -7.90 -10.57
C VAL A 120 -5.67 -6.86 -11.69
N ILE A 121 -4.58 -6.61 -12.41
CA ILE A 121 -4.56 -5.67 -13.55
C ILE A 121 -5.58 -6.10 -14.61
N ASN A 122 -5.57 -7.38 -14.99
CA ASN A 122 -6.53 -7.92 -15.96
C ASN A 122 -7.98 -7.71 -15.49
N TYR A 123 -8.25 -7.90 -14.19
CA TYR A 123 -9.57 -7.60 -13.62
C TYR A 123 -9.92 -6.11 -13.69
N VAL A 124 -9.01 -5.21 -13.32
CA VAL A 124 -9.25 -3.76 -13.34
C VAL A 124 -9.50 -3.25 -14.77
N HIS A 125 -8.74 -3.72 -15.75
CA HIS A 125 -8.98 -3.41 -17.17
C HIS A 125 -10.37 -3.89 -17.59
N SER A 126 -10.73 -5.13 -17.23
CA SER A 126 -12.06 -5.67 -17.54
C SER A 126 -13.22 -4.88 -16.90
N LEU A 127 -13.05 -4.35 -15.69
CA LEU A 127 -14.04 -3.55 -14.97
C LEU A 127 -14.18 -2.15 -15.57
N THR A 128 -13.08 -1.56 -16.00
CA THR A 128 -13.08 -0.19 -16.53
C THR A 128 -13.54 -0.12 -17.98
N ASP A 129 -13.57 -1.23 -18.72
CA ASP A 129 -14.07 -1.29 -20.10
C ASP A 129 -15.55 -1.73 -20.18
N ARG A 130 -16.00 -2.65 -19.32
CA ARG A 130 -17.39 -3.15 -19.31
C ARG A 130 -18.29 -2.50 -18.25
N GLY A 131 -17.74 -1.62 -17.42
CA GLY A 131 -18.44 -1.01 -16.30
C GLY A 131 -18.41 -1.90 -15.04
N TRP A 132 -18.37 -1.25 -13.87
CA TRP A 132 -18.16 -1.87 -12.55
C TRP A 132 -19.21 -2.94 -12.17
N LEU A 133 -20.39 -2.91 -12.80
CA LEU A 133 -21.55 -3.76 -12.48
C LEU A 133 -21.66 -5.05 -13.29
N VAL A 134 -20.79 -5.30 -14.28
CA VAL A 134 -21.01 -6.36 -15.29
C VAL A 134 -20.14 -7.61 -15.10
N ASN A 135 -19.05 -7.55 -14.34
CA ASN A 135 -18.15 -8.71 -14.17
C ASN A 135 -18.57 -9.62 -13.00
N GLN A 136 -19.25 -10.72 -13.32
CA GLN A 136 -19.80 -11.71 -12.37
C GLN A 136 -18.77 -12.76 -11.88
N HIS A 137 -17.48 -12.45 -11.84
CA HIS A 137 -16.48 -13.38 -11.29
C HIS A 137 -16.28 -13.12 -9.78
N LEU A 138 -16.36 -14.17 -8.97
CA LEU A 138 -16.16 -14.10 -7.50
C LEU A 138 -14.86 -13.38 -7.12
N ASP A 139 -13.78 -13.61 -7.87
CA ASP A 139 -12.50 -12.92 -7.69
C ASP A 139 -12.63 -11.40 -7.85
N ALA A 140 -13.36 -10.93 -8.87
CA ALA A 140 -13.55 -9.51 -9.11
C ALA A 140 -14.29 -8.84 -7.95
N TYR A 141 -15.31 -9.51 -7.37
CA TYR A 141 -16.03 -9.02 -6.21
C TYR A 141 -15.14 -8.92 -4.97
N ILE A 142 -14.31 -9.94 -4.73
CA ILE A 142 -13.38 -9.96 -3.59
C ILE A 142 -12.37 -8.83 -3.70
N TRP A 143 -11.71 -8.67 -4.86
CA TRP A 143 -10.69 -7.63 -5.04
C TRP A 143 -11.30 -6.23 -4.97
N THR A 144 -12.42 -6.03 -5.65
CA THR A 144 -13.14 -4.77 -5.63
C THR A 144 -13.65 -4.43 -4.24
N GLY A 145 -14.24 -5.40 -3.54
CA GLY A 145 -14.73 -5.23 -2.18
C GLY A 145 -13.60 -4.93 -1.19
N THR A 146 -12.48 -5.64 -1.30
CA THR A 146 -11.28 -5.39 -0.48
C THR A 146 -10.73 -3.99 -0.73
N SER A 147 -10.60 -3.58 -2.00
CA SER A 147 -10.11 -2.24 -2.33
C SER A 147 -11.07 -1.15 -1.90
N PHE A 148 -12.37 -1.33 -2.11
CA PHE A 148 -13.38 -0.39 -1.68
C PHE A 148 -13.39 -0.24 -0.15
N PHE A 149 -13.31 -1.36 0.58
CA PHE A 149 -13.23 -1.35 2.03
C PHE A 149 -11.99 -0.58 2.51
N LEU A 150 -10.79 -0.93 2.03
CA LEU A 150 -9.54 -0.31 2.46
C LEU A 150 -9.39 1.17 2.06
N ILE A 151 -10.17 1.66 1.09
CA ILE A 151 -10.21 3.08 0.73
C ILE A 151 -11.28 3.82 1.53
N CYS A 152 -12.51 3.31 1.55
CA CYS A 152 -13.66 4.03 2.09
C CYS A 152 -13.78 3.89 3.61
N PHE A 153 -13.50 2.72 4.19
CA PHE A 153 -13.65 2.51 5.62
C PHE A 153 -12.72 3.42 6.45
N PRO A 154 -11.41 3.53 6.17
CA PRO A 154 -10.53 4.41 6.96
C PRO A 154 -10.97 5.87 6.93
N VAL A 155 -11.34 6.40 5.76
CA VAL A 155 -11.75 7.82 5.64
C VAL A 155 -13.12 8.12 6.28
N MET A 156 -13.93 7.11 6.56
CA MET A 156 -15.17 7.28 7.32
C MET A 156 -14.95 7.06 8.83
N ALA A 157 -14.35 5.94 9.20
CA ALA A 157 -14.25 5.49 10.58
C ALA A 157 -13.22 6.30 11.39
N ILE A 158 -12.03 6.53 10.84
CA ILE A 158 -10.93 7.22 11.56
C ILE A 158 -11.33 8.68 11.87
N PRO A 159 -11.79 9.50 10.92
CA PRO A 159 -12.18 10.87 11.23
C PRO A 159 -13.31 10.97 12.26
N VAL A 160 -14.35 10.15 12.11
CA VAL A 160 -15.50 10.14 13.05
C VAL A 160 -15.03 9.75 14.45
N PHE A 161 -14.23 8.69 14.56
CA PHE A 161 -13.67 8.24 15.84
C PHE A 161 -12.85 9.34 16.51
N TRP A 162 -11.92 9.98 15.79
CA TRP A 162 -11.05 10.99 16.38
C TRP A 162 -11.77 12.28 16.73
N ILE A 163 -12.75 12.71 15.93
CA ILE A 163 -13.58 13.88 16.25
C ILE A 163 -14.34 13.63 17.56
N ASP A 164 -14.99 12.46 17.69
CA ASP A 164 -15.71 12.08 18.90
C ASP A 164 -14.77 11.96 20.11
N TYR A 165 -13.63 11.29 19.92
CA TYR A 165 -12.65 11.09 20.98
C TYR A 165 -12.11 12.42 21.52
N ILE A 166 -11.67 13.33 20.64
CA ILE A 166 -11.12 14.63 21.03
C ILE A 166 -12.19 15.48 21.71
N THR A 167 -13.41 15.51 21.16
CA THR A 167 -14.50 16.35 21.69
C THR A 167 -14.93 15.92 23.09
N ASN A 168 -14.91 14.62 23.38
CA ASN A 168 -15.41 14.09 24.65
C ASN A 168 -14.34 13.84 25.71
N ASN A 169 -13.07 13.65 25.33
CA ASN A 169 -12.04 13.16 26.25
C ASN A 169 -10.76 14.01 26.30
N GLN A 170 -10.71 15.16 25.62
CA GLN A 170 -9.51 15.99 25.56
C GLN A 170 -9.81 17.45 25.84
N GLU A 171 -8.84 18.15 26.42
CA GLU A 171 -8.87 19.61 26.48
C GLU A 171 -8.68 20.19 25.07
N PHE A 172 -9.47 21.22 24.73
CA PHE A 172 -9.42 21.91 23.44
C PHE A 172 -8.19 22.82 23.34
N ASP A 173 -7.04 22.21 23.12
CA ASP A 173 -5.81 22.92 22.75
C ASP A 173 -5.71 23.15 21.22
N SER A 174 -4.68 23.86 20.79
CA SER A 174 -4.46 24.19 19.37
C SER A 174 -4.25 22.95 18.49
N ILE A 175 -3.64 21.89 19.04
CA ILE A 175 -3.43 20.60 18.35
C ILE A 175 -4.78 19.91 18.14
N ALA A 176 -5.60 19.80 19.18
CA ALA A 176 -6.94 19.23 19.12
C ALA A 176 -7.81 19.95 18.08
N LEU A 177 -7.81 21.28 18.09
CA LEU A 177 -8.56 22.08 17.12
C LEU A 177 -8.09 21.85 15.68
N LEU A 178 -6.78 21.81 15.45
CA LEU A 178 -6.20 21.52 14.13
C LEU A 178 -6.69 20.17 13.61
N PHE A 179 -6.62 19.11 14.42
CA PHE A 179 -7.03 17.77 13.99
C PHE A 179 -8.54 17.63 13.82
N ILE A 180 -9.36 18.30 14.63
CA ILE A 180 -10.81 18.35 14.41
C ILE A 180 -11.11 18.96 13.03
N VAL A 181 -10.44 20.06 12.66
CA VAL A 181 -10.63 20.69 11.35
C VAL A 181 -10.17 19.75 10.22
N LEU A 182 -8.99 19.13 10.34
CA LEU A 182 -8.46 18.22 9.30
C LEU A 182 -9.34 16.97 9.12
N PHE A 183 -9.78 16.33 10.21
CA PHE A 183 -10.70 15.20 10.15
C PHE A 183 -12.11 15.62 9.70
N GLY A 184 -12.55 16.83 10.06
CA GLY A 184 -13.79 17.42 9.59
C GLY A 184 -13.79 17.60 8.07
N ILE A 185 -12.68 18.10 7.50
CA ILE A 185 -12.50 18.24 6.05
C ILE A 185 -12.55 16.86 5.37
N LEU A 186 -11.87 15.84 5.92
CA LEU A 186 -11.93 14.48 5.37
C LEU A 186 -13.36 13.92 5.39
N SER A 187 -14.08 14.08 6.51
CA SER A 187 -15.47 13.62 6.67
C SER A 187 -16.42 14.37 5.74
N ALA A 188 -16.26 15.68 5.58
CA ALA A 188 -17.04 16.45 4.62
C ALA A 188 -16.75 16.00 3.19
N SER A 189 -15.49 15.69 2.87
CA SER A 189 -15.12 15.21 1.54
C SER A 189 -15.80 13.90 1.17
N THR A 190 -15.93 12.95 2.12
CA THR A 190 -16.63 11.68 1.87
C THR A 190 -18.12 11.88 1.64
N ILE A 191 -18.78 12.70 2.48
CA ILE A 191 -20.20 13.03 2.34
C ILE A 191 -20.50 13.73 1.01
N LEU A 192 -19.62 14.63 0.56
CA LEU A 192 -19.83 15.38 -0.68
C LEU A 192 -19.53 14.55 -1.93
N VAL A 193 -18.50 13.71 -1.89
CA VAL A 193 -18.03 12.97 -3.06
C VAL A 193 -18.86 11.70 -3.28
N ILE A 194 -19.27 10.96 -2.26
CA ILE A 194 -20.03 9.70 -2.45
C ILE A 194 -21.29 9.88 -3.32
N PRO A 195 -22.18 10.86 -3.06
CA PRO A 195 -23.35 11.13 -3.90
C PRO A 195 -22.94 11.71 -5.25
N ALA A 196 -21.86 12.49 -5.27
CA ALA A 196 -21.40 13.19 -6.44
C ALA A 196 -20.58 12.30 -7.38
N ILE A 197 -20.09 11.11 -7.00
CA ILE A 197 -19.33 10.20 -7.88
C ILE A 197 -20.10 9.89 -9.18
N THR A 198 -21.43 9.88 -9.13
CA THR A 198 -22.28 9.69 -10.33
C THR A 198 -22.30 10.90 -11.27
N LYS A 199 -21.96 12.10 -10.79
CA LYS A 199 -21.98 13.38 -11.52
C LYS A 199 -20.59 14.03 -11.67
N LEU A 200 -19.62 13.63 -10.86
CA LEU A 200 -18.29 14.21 -10.81
C LEU A 200 -17.52 13.81 -12.06
N ARG A 201 -16.65 14.70 -12.53
CA ARG A 201 -15.67 14.35 -13.56
C ARG A 201 -14.81 13.21 -13.03
N LYS A 202 -14.74 12.09 -13.76
CA LYS A 202 -14.03 10.87 -13.34
C LYS A 202 -12.62 11.16 -12.79
N ARG A 203 -11.87 12.08 -13.42
CA ARG A 203 -10.55 12.55 -12.95
C ARG A 203 -10.56 13.02 -11.49
N THR A 204 -11.52 13.86 -11.11
CA THR A 204 -11.63 14.40 -9.75
C THR A 204 -11.90 13.28 -8.73
N ALA A 205 -12.73 12.30 -9.07
CA ALA A 205 -12.99 11.14 -8.19
C ALA A 205 -11.72 10.32 -7.92
N VAL A 206 -10.82 10.19 -8.91
CA VAL A 206 -9.54 9.48 -8.72
C VAL A 206 -8.65 10.17 -7.68
N ILE A 207 -8.55 11.51 -7.73
CA ILE A 207 -7.77 12.27 -6.73
C ILE A 207 -8.31 12.00 -5.33
N PHE A 208 -9.64 12.00 -5.17
CA PHE A 208 -10.26 11.70 -3.88
C PHE A 208 -9.93 10.29 -3.40
N PHE A 209 -9.93 9.26 -4.25
CA PHE A 209 -9.53 7.91 -3.83
C PHE A 209 -8.09 7.83 -3.33
N VAL A 210 -7.15 8.55 -3.96
CA VAL A 210 -5.77 8.64 -3.48
C VAL A 210 -5.73 9.30 -2.09
N ILE A 211 -6.39 10.45 -1.93
CA ILE A 211 -6.45 11.17 -0.66
C ILE A 211 -7.08 10.30 0.44
N TRP A 212 -8.19 9.64 0.14
CA TRP A 212 -8.93 8.81 1.09
C TRP A 212 -8.14 7.59 1.56
N PHE A 213 -7.30 7.02 0.68
CA PHE A 213 -6.48 5.89 1.06
C PHE A 213 -5.33 6.26 2.00
N TYR A 214 -4.68 7.42 1.79
CA TYR A 214 -3.48 7.80 2.54
C TYR A 214 -3.75 8.72 3.74
N SER A 215 -4.61 9.72 3.58
CA SER A 215 -4.75 10.81 4.56
C SER A 215 -5.26 10.37 5.94
N PRO A 216 -6.25 9.46 6.08
CA PRO A 216 -6.77 9.10 7.41
C PRO A 216 -5.70 8.49 8.32
N ASN A 217 -4.96 7.52 7.81
CA ASN A 217 -3.90 6.82 8.55
C ASN A 217 -2.71 7.74 8.85
N PHE A 218 -2.33 8.59 7.89
CA PHE A 218 -1.29 9.60 8.08
C PHE A 218 -1.64 10.57 9.20
N LEU A 219 -2.84 11.17 9.15
CA LEU A 219 -3.29 12.12 10.18
C LEU A 219 -3.43 11.47 11.55
N GLN A 220 -4.00 10.26 11.62
CA GLN A 220 -4.08 9.49 12.86
C GLN A 220 -2.69 9.27 13.48
N THR A 221 -1.72 8.87 12.66
CA THR A 221 -0.35 8.63 13.13
C THR A 221 0.28 9.90 13.67
N ILE A 222 0.13 11.04 12.98
CA ILE A 222 0.66 12.32 13.46
C ILE A 222 -0.03 12.78 14.74
N LEU A 223 -1.37 12.68 14.82
CA LEU A 223 -2.11 13.02 16.03
C LEU A 223 -1.57 12.21 17.22
N ILE A 224 -1.40 10.89 17.01
CA ILE A 224 -0.88 10.00 18.04
C ILE A 224 0.50 10.43 18.52
N LEU A 225 1.40 10.71 17.58
CA LEU A 225 2.77 11.13 17.89
C LEU A 225 2.85 12.50 18.58
N LEU A 226 1.88 13.39 18.34
CA LEU A 226 1.86 14.73 18.93
C LEU A 226 1.18 14.78 20.31
N LYS A 227 0.19 13.91 20.55
CA LYS A 227 -0.62 13.95 21.78
C LYS A 227 -0.11 13.07 22.89
N TRP A 228 0.45 11.90 22.56
CA TRP A 228 0.97 11.00 23.56
C TRP A 228 2.49 11.10 23.58
N PRO A 229 3.12 11.43 24.72
CA PRO A 229 4.56 11.52 24.87
C PRO A 229 5.15 10.11 24.81
N ILE A 230 5.32 9.63 23.58
CA ILE A 230 5.91 8.35 23.26
C ILE A 230 7.42 8.54 23.28
N ASN A 231 8.16 7.59 23.84
CA ASN A 231 9.61 7.61 23.87
C ASN A 231 10.20 8.02 22.50
N PHE A 232 11.20 8.91 22.50
CA PHE A 232 11.83 9.47 21.29
C PHE A 232 12.20 8.41 20.25
N TYR A 233 12.66 7.25 20.71
CA TYR A 233 13.02 6.12 19.86
C TYR A 233 11.84 5.46 19.16
N PHE A 234 10.69 5.40 19.83
CA PHE A 234 9.45 4.93 19.24
C PHE A 234 8.92 5.92 18.21
N VAL A 235 9.02 7.23 18.48
CA VAL A 235 8.69 8.27 17.49
C VAL A 235 9.56 8.11 16.24
N LYS A 236 10.88 7.98 16.41
CA LYS A 236 11.84 7.76 15.31
C LYS A 236 11.48 6.51 14.50
N ALA A 237 11.11 5.42 15.17
CA ALA A 237 10.72 4.19 14.51
C ALA A 237 9.38 4.29 13.75
N PHE A 238 8.37 4.93 14.34
CA PHE A 238 7.07 5.11 13.70
C PHE A 238 7.15 6.05 12.50
N VAL A 239 7.92 7.15 12.61
CA VAL A 239 8.20 8.05 11.48
C VAL A 239 8.93 7.29 10.38
N PHE A 240 9.91 6.45 10.71
CA PHE A 240 10.58 5.62 9.71
C PHE A 240 9.61 4.66 9.02
N VAL A 241 8.81 3.90 9.77
CA VAL A 241 7.83 2.95 9.21
C VAL A 241 6.84 3.67 8.31
N LEU A 242 6.35 4.85 8.74
CA LEU A 242 5.48 5.69 7.94
C LEU A 242 6.16 6.14 6.64
N MET A 243 7.39 6.65 6.70
CA MET A 243 8.15 7.08 5.54
C MET A 243 8.39 5.93 4.56
N VAL A 244 8.80 4.76 5.04
CA VAL A 244 9.00 3.58 4.19
C VAL A 244 7.69 3.12 3.55
N SER A 245 6.61 3.07 4.32
CA SER A 245 5.28 2.70 3.82
C SER A 245 4.82 3.65 2.70
N LEU A 246 5.03 4.96 2.88
CA LEU A 246 4.71 5.99 1.88
C LEU A 246 5.63 5.92 0.65
N THR A 247 6.95 5.82 0.83
CA THR A 247 7.90 5.71 -0.30
C THR A 247 7.63 4.48 -1.14
N ARG A 248 7.38 3.33 -0.49
CA ARG A 248 7.00 2.11 -1.20
C ARG A 248 5.67 2.29 -1.90
N SER A 249 4.67 2.88 -1.25
CA SER A 249 3.38 3.20 -1.89
C SER A 249 3.52 4.11 -3.12
N VAL A 250 4.39 5.12 -3.07
CA VAL A 250 4.67 6.02 -4.21
C VAL A 250 5.34 5.26 -5.35
N SER A 251 6.24 4.31 -5.07
CA SER A 251 6.92 3.52 -6.10
C SER A 251 5.97 2.72 -6.99
N TYR A 252 4.80 2.30 -6.48
CA TYR A 252 3.77 1.62 -7.27
C TYR A 252 3.09 2.54 -8.30
N PHE A 253 3.17 3.86 -8.12
CA PHE A 253 2.70 4.85 -9.09
C PHE A 253 3.76 5.25 -10.11
N THR A 254 5.04 5.31 -9.71
CA THR A 254 6.13 5.75 -10.59
C THR A 254 6.66 4.61 -11.46
N ASP A 255 6.89 3.43 -10.89
CA ASP A 255 7.66 2.35 -11.52
C ASP A 255 6.80 1.13 -11.89
N ASN A 256 5.49 1.20 -11.65
CA ASN A 256 4.52 0.11 -11.78
C ASN A 256 4.82 -1.10 -10.89
N ALA A 257 3.75 -1.70 -10.37
CA ALA A 257 3.85 -2.96 -9.66
C ALA A 257 4.34 -4.07 -10.60
N PRO A 258 5.40 -4.84 -10.26
CA PRO A 258 5.81 -5.96 -11.08
C PRO A 258 4.67 -6.98 -11.24
N PRO A 259 4.32 -7.42 -12.47
CA PRO A 259 3.14 -8.27 -12.71
C PRO A 259 3.15 -9.64 -12.00
N ARG A 260 4.35 -10.11 -11.61
CA ARG A 260 4.58 -11.38 -10.91
C ARG A 260 4.52 -11.26 -9.39
N PHE A 261 4.29 -10.08 -8.84
CA PHE A 261 4.14 -9.89 -7.39
C PHE A 261 2.86 -10.56 -6.89
N LEU A 262 2.90 -11.07 -5.67
CA LEU A 262 1.72 -11.56 -4.95
C LEU A 262 0.76 -10.38 -4.72
N ALA A 263 -0.52 -10.58 -5.02
CA ALA A 263 -1.58 -9.62 -4.74
C ALA A 263 -2.00 -9.69 -3.27
N THR A 264 -1.33 -8.92 -2.41
CA THR A 264 -1.76 -8.69 -1.02
C THR A 264 -2.88 -7.64 -0.97
N SER A 265 -3.46 -7.39 0.20
CA SER A 265 -4.57 -6.44 0.32
C SER A 265 -4.14 -5.00 -0.02
N THR A 266 -2.98 -4.57 0.47
CA THR A 266 -2.35 -3.29 0.16
C THR A 266 -1.90 -3.21 -1.29
N THR A 267 -1.18 -4.22 -1.79
CA THR A 267 -0.73 -4.24 -3.19
C THR A 267 -1.91 -4.17 -4.17
N THR A 268 -3.02 -4.86 -3.86
CA THR A 268 -4.25 -4.79 -4.67
C THR A 268 -4.79 -3.37 -4.72
N VAL A 269 -4.94 -2.70 -3.57
CA VAL A 269 -5.43 -1.31 -3.53
C VAL A 269 -4.50 -0.38 -4.32
N GLN A 270 -3.19 -0.49 -4.12
CA GLN A 270 -2.20 0.33 -4.81
C GLN A 270 -2.26 0.15 -6.33
N VAL A 271 -2.38 -1.09 -6.80
CA VAL A 271 -2.54 -1.41 -8.23
C VAL A 271 -3.86 -0.84 -8.77
N VAL A 272 -4.97 -1.03 -8.06
CA VAL A 272 -6.28 -0.49 -8.46
C VAL A 272 -6.23 1.02 -8.61
N ILE A 273 -5.68 1.74 -7.62
CA ILE A 273 -5.55 3.20 -7.68
C ILE A 273 -4.62 3.60 -8.83
N SER A 274 -3.47 2.93 -8.98
CA SER A 274 -2.48 3.23 -10.04
C SER A 274 -3.09 3.08 -11.45
N GLU A 275 -3.76 1.96 -11.73
CA GLU A 275 -4.41 1.72 -13.01
C GLU A 275 -5.54 2.71 -13.31
N ILE A 276 -6.33 3.07 -12.28
CA ILE A 276 -7.37 4.09 -12.42
C ILE A 276 -6.74 5.47 -12.72
N VAL A 277 -5.64 5.84 -12.06
CA VAL A 277 -4.91 7.10 -12.30
C VAL A 277 -4.38 7.14 -13.74
N LYS A 278 -3.67 6.10 -14.18
CA LYS A 278 -3.10 6.02 -15.54
C LYS A 278 -4.18 6.19 -16.60
N LYS A 279 -5.31 5.48 -16.48
CA LYS A 279 -6.43 5.55 -17.41
C LYS A 279 -7.01 6.97 -17.55
N HIS A 280 -7.05 7.74 -16.45
CA HIS A 280 -7.72 9.05 -16.45
C HIS A 280 -6.79 10.24 -16.72
N TYR A 281 -5.52 10.12 -16.37
CA TYR A 281 -4.52 11.18 -16.51
C TYR A 281 -3.58 10.99 -17.69
N GLY A 282 -3.69 9.88 -18.42
CA GLY A 282 -2.90 9.67 -19.62
C GLY A 282 -1.41 9.51 -19.32
N TYR A 283 -1.07 8.82 -18.22
CA TYR A 283 0.26 8.21 -18.13
C TYR A 283 0.25 7.09 -19.17
N GLU A 284 0.44 7.47 -20.43
CA GLU A 284 0.59 6.56 -21.54
C GLU A 284 1.82 5.71 -21.24
N GLU A 285 1.55 4.49 -20.78
CA GLU A 285 2.31 3.37 -21.30
C GLU A 285 2.13 3.45 -22.82
N LYS A 286 3.12 3.99 -23.53
CA LYS A 286 3.30 3.67 -24.95
C LYS A 286 3.26 2.16 -24.99
N SER A 287 2.13 1.71 -25.48
CA SER A 287 1.49 0.49 -25.05
C SER A 287 2.38 -0.70 -25.33
N VAL A 288 2.35 -1.68 -24.42
CA VAL A 288 2.75 -3.05 -24.72
C VAL A 288 2.09 -3.53 -26.02
N SER A 289 0.91 -3.00 -26.39
CA SER A 289 0.29 -3.24 -27.70
C SER A 289 1.02 -2.58 -28.89
N GLY A 290 1.62 -1.40 -28.72
CA GLY A 290 2.43 -0.73 -29.73
C GLY A 290 3.77 -1.44 -29.94
N ILE A 291 4.39 -1.89 -28.86
CA ILE A 291 5.61 -2.72 -28.92
C ILE A 291 5.28 -4.10 -29.51
N GLN A 292 4.17 -4.73 -29.13
CA GLN A 292 3.75 -6.02 -29.69
C GLN A 292 3.40 -5.89 -31.19
N ASN A 293 2.76 -4.81 -31.61
CA ASN A 293 2.49 -4.56 -33.02
C ASN A 293 3.77 -4.35 -33.83
N GLN A 294 4.71 -3.56 -33.30
CA GLN A 294 6.03 -3.38 -33.92
C GLN A 294 6.83 -4.70 -33.95
N MET A 295 6.74 -5.52 -32.91
CA MET A 295 7.43 -6.81 -32.83
C MET A 295 6.83 -7.82 -33.82
N ASN A 296 5.50 -7.83 -33.98
CA ASN A 296 4.82 -8.64 -35.00
C ASN A 296 5.17 -8.18 -36.43
N GLU A 297 5.34 -6.86 -36.64
CA GLU A 297 5.75 -6.30 -37.93
C GLU A 297 7.21 -6.68 -38.28
N VAL A 298 8.11 -6.61 -37.30
CA VAL A 298 9.50 -7.07 -37.42
C VAL A 298 9.56 -8.59 -37.69
N GLN A 299 8.72 -9.38 -37.00
CA GLN A 299 8.63 -10.83 -37.22
C GLN A 299 8.21 -11.16 -38.66
N ASN A 300 7.17 -10.48 -39.18
CA ASN A 300 6.71 -10.65 -40.55
C ASN A 300 7.76 -10.24 -41.59
N LEU A 301 8.52 -9.17 -41.33
CA LEU A 301 9.62 -8.75 -42.20
C LEU A 301 10.75 -9.79 -42.24
N LEU A 302 11.09 -10.37 -41.09
CA LEU A 302 12.10 -11.44 -41.02
C LEU A 302 11.66 -12.69 -41.79
N ASP A 303 10.40 -13.10 -41.65
CA ASP A 303 9.84 -14.26 -42.36
C ASP A 303 9.85 -14.07 -43.88
N GLU A 304 9.55 -12.86 -44.37
CA GLU A 304 9.59 -12.55 -45.79
C GLU A 304 11.03 -12.53 -46.33
N LEU A 305 11.97 -11.98 -45.57
CA LEU A 305 13.39 -11.94 -45.94
C LEU A 305 13.98 -13.36 -46.01
N GLN A 306 13.61 -14.23 -45.06
CA GLN A 306 13.96 -15.65 -45.05
C GLN A 306 13.48 -16.34 -46.34
N ARG A 307 12.21 -16.14 -46.72
CA ARG A 307 11.64 -16.72 -47.95
C ARG A 307 12.32 -16.23 -49.22
N GLN A 308 12.74 -14.97 -49.26
CA GLN A 308 13.48 -14.44 -50.41
C GLN A 308 14.89 -15.05 -50.51
N LEU A 309 15.54 -15.26 -49.37
CA LEU A 309 16.85 -15.89 -49.29
C LEU A 309 16.80 -17.35 -49.77
N ASP A 310 15.77 -18.09 -49.35
CA ASP A 310 15.54 -19.48 -49.79
C ASP A 310 15.29 -19.57 -51.30
N LYS A 311 14.52 -18.64 -51.88
CA LYS A 311 14.30 -18.55 -53.34
C LYS A 311 15.58 -18.21 -54.12
N LEU A 312 16.44 -17.37 -53.55
CA LEU A 312 17.74 -17.05 -54.16
C LEU A 312 18.68 -18.25 -54.12
N GLN A 313 18.74 -18.96 -52.98
CA GLN A 313 19.52 -20.19 -52.85
C GLN A 313 19.04 -21.27 -53.81
N SER A 314 17.72 -21.46 -53.96
CA SER A 314 17.18 -22.44 -54.91
C SER A 314 17.56 -22.10 -56.36
N LYS A 315 17.44 -20.82 -56.77
CA LYS A 315 17.86 -20.37 -58.10
C LYS A 315 19.36 -20.54 -58.33
N ILE A 316 20.20 -20.25 -57.34
CA ILE A 316 21.65 -20.44 -57.43
C ILE A 316 21.98 -21.93 -57.61
N ASN A 317 21.29 -22.82 -56.90
CA ASN A 317 21.46 -24.26 -57.04
C ASN A 317 20.93 -24.81 -58.36
N GLU A 318 19.92 -24.18 -58.97
CA GLU A 318 19.43 -24.53 -60.32
C GLU A 318 20.34 -24.01 -61.45
N THR A 319 21.15 -22.98 -61.20
CA THR A 319 22.04 -22.35 -62.19
C THR A 319 23.46 -22.94 -62.14
N ARG A 320 23.71 -23.92 -61.27
CA ARG A 320 25.03 -24.56 -61.05
C ARG A 320 24.98 -26.03 -61.46
#